data_AF-A0A8X6QMU8-F1
#
_entry.id   AF-A0A8X6QMU8-F1
#
_cell.length_a   1.000
_cell.length_b   1.000
_cell.length_c   1.000
_cell.angle_alpha   90.00
_cell.angle_beta   90.00
_cell.angle_gamma   90.00
#
_symmetry.space_group_name_H-M   'P 1'
#
loop_
_entity.id
_entity.type
_entity.pdbx_description
1 polymer ?
#
loop_
_entity_poly.entity_id
_entity_poly.type
_entity_poly.pdbx_seq_one_letter_code
_entity_poly.pdbx_strand_id
1 'polypeptide(L)'
;MKKTEFYAKDKNGEFYYAKDGNSEYYAKNRNKDEIYLKKCSKEYYPKDSNNGEIYAKKKKGEDIVALENNNYYYTKDKNENERYPKDKNGNEFKLLNTFAKLKSGTIIYPKSKDGQPIHDKNRNGDEVYYTDLNGDLQ
;
A
#
# COMPACT_ATOMS: atom_id res chain seq x y z
N MET A 1 -9.95 8.24 24.95
CA MET A 1 -8.50 8.57 25.00
C MET A 1 -8.11 9.31 23.73
N LYS A 2 -7.53 10.51 23.82
CA LYS A 2 -6.98 11.23 22.65
C LYS A 2 -5.76 10.46 22.13
N LYS A 3 -5.75 10.09 20.86
CA LYS A 3 -4.55 9.59 20.17
C LYS A 3 -3.52 10.73 20.13
N THR A 4 -2.39 10.57 20.80
CA THR A 4 -1.25 11.46 20.62
C THR A 4 -0.51 11.00 19.39
N GLU A 5 -0.70 11.69 18.27
CA GLU A 5 0.01 11.44 17.03
C GLU A 5 1.27 12.32 16.99
N PHE A 6 2.44 11.70 16.86
CA PHE A 6 3.73 12.38 16.82
C PHE A 6 4.15 12.54 15.35
N TYR A 7 3.76 13.64 14.72
CA TYR A 7 4.29 14.02 13.42
C TYR A 7 5.15 15.27 13.57
N ALA A 8 6.25 15.32 12.83
CA ALA A 8 7.02 16.55 12.70
C ALA A 8 6.19 17.55 11.88
N LYS A 9 6.21 18.82 12.31
CA LYS A 9 5.59 19.94 11.60
C LYS A 9 6.66 20.91 11.15
N ASP A 10 6.52 21.45 9.95
CA ASP A 10 7.42 22.48 9.45
C ASP A 10 7.10 23.84 10.09
N LYS A 11 7.81 24.90 9.70
CA LYS A 11 7.60 26.26 10.20
C LYS A 11 6.20 26.82 9.91
N ASN A 12 5.50 26.25 8.93
CA ASN A 12 4.14 26.62 8.54
C ASN A 12 3.08 25.75 9.23
N GLY A 13 3.50 24.79 10.06
CA GLY A 13 2.63 23.83 10.73
C GLY A 13 2.23 22.64 9.84
N GLU A 14 2.83 22.48 8.66
CA GLU A 14 2.56 21.36 7.76
C GLU A 14 3.25 20.10 8.25
N PHE A 15 2.50 19.00 8.31
CA PHE A 15 3.05 17.71 8.68
C PHE A 15 3.99 17.19 7.60
N TYR A 16 5.11 16.58 8.01
CA TYR A 16 6.02 15.88 7.11
C TYR A 16 6.60 14.62 7.76
N TYR A 17 7.00 13.65 6.92
CA TYR A 17 7.75 12.49 7.36
C TYR A 17 9.19 12.86 7.71
N ALA A 18 9.74 12.27 8.78
CA ALA A 18 11.18 12.39 9.05
C ALA A 18 11.97 11.86 7.85
N LYS A 19 13.10 12.48 7.53
CA LYS A 19 13.93 12.13 6.37
C LYS A 19 15.39 11.90 6.78
N ASP A 20 16.01 10.94 6.11
CA ASP A 20 17.46 10.75 6.07
C ASP A 20 17.86 10.56 4.61
N GLY A 21 18.63 11.52 4.09
CA GLY A 21 18.80 11.70 2.65
C GLY A 21 17.46 11.84 1.91
N ASN A 22 17.25 10.98 0.91
CA ASN A 22 16.01 10.96 0.10
C ASN A 22 14.93 10.01 0.64
N SER A 23 15.20 9.27 1.72
CA SER A 23 14.24 8.30 2.26
C SER A 23 13.42 8.94 3.37
N GLU A 24 12.10 8.68 3.34
CA GLU A 24 11.15 9.09 4.36
C GLU A 24 10.85 7.94 5.34
N TYR A 25 10.63 8.28 6.61
CA TYR A 25 10.45 7.31 7.68
C TYR A 25 9.15 7.53 8.44
N TYR A 26 8.48 6.42 8.76
CA TYR A 26 7.29 6.42 9.60
C TYR A 26 7.61 6.75 11.06
N ALA A 27 6.69 7.46 11.71
CA ALA A 27 6.55 7.38 13.15
C ALA A 27 5.96 6.02 13.56
N LYS A 28 6.12 5.65 14.84
CA LYS A 28 5.56 4.40 15.39
C LYS A 28 4.66 4.69 16.59
N ASN A 29 3.57 3.95 16.71
CA ASN A 29 2.68 4.01 17.86
C ASN A 29 3.23 3.18 19.05
N ARG A 30 2.51 3.14 20.18
CA ARG A 30 2.90 2.35 21.37
C ARG A 30 3.02 0.84 21.13
N ASN A 31 2.29 0.31 20.15
CA ASN A 31 2.35 -1.10 19.75
C ASN A 31 3.53 -1.38 18.80
N LYS A 32 4.32 -0.35 18.45
CA LYS A 32 5.39 -0.37 17.46
C LYS A 32 4.90 -0.57 16.02
N ASP A 33 3.64 -0.28 15.74
CA ASP A 33 3.14 -0.22 14.37
C ASP A 33 3.47 1.15 13.77
N GLU A 34 3.79 1.17 12.48
CA GLU A 34 4.03 2.38 11.73
C GLU A 34 2.73 3.14 11.47
N ILE A 35 2.78 4.47 11.49
CA ILE A 35 1.61 5.33 11.34
C ILE A 35 1.76 6.27 10.15
N TYR A 36 0.68 6.40 9.38
CA TYR A 36 0.63 7.31 8.25
C TYR A 36 0.45 8.75 8.70
N LEU A 37 1.26 9.64 8.12
CA LEU A 37 0.94 11.05 8.05
C LEU A 37 -0.45 11.22 7.43
N LYS A 38 -1.29 12.00 8.10
CA LYS A 38 -2.66 12.27 7.67
C LYS A 38 -2.89 13.77 7.52
N LYS A 39 -3.38 14.19 6.35
CA LYS A 39 -3.85 15.56 6.08
C LYS A 39 -5.30 15.46 5.59
N CYS A 40 -6.21 16.09 6.33
CA CYS A 40 -7.65 16.00 6.09
C CYS A 40 -8.13 14.52 6.06
N SER A 41 -8.73 14.09 4.95
CA SER A 41 -9.26 12.75 4.73
C SER A 41 -8.28 11.81 4.01
N LYS A 42 -7.01 12.21 3.86
CA LYS A 42 -5.98 11.42 3.16
C LYS A 42 -4.80 11.10 4.07
N GLU A 43 -4.49 9.82 4.14
CA GLU A 43 -3.22 9.28 4.64
C GLU A 43 -2.23 9.24 3.48
N TYR A 44 -0.93 9.41 3.74
CA TYR A 44 0.08 9.49 2.69
C TYR A 44 1.13 8.42 2.88
N TYR A 45 1.56 7.76 1.81
CA TYR A 45 2.72 6.88 1.87
C TYR A 45 4.02 7.71 1.90
N PRO A 46 4.99 7.41 2.79
CA PRO A 46 6.34 7.91 2.64
C PRO A 46 7.00 7.26 1.43
N LYS A 47 8.06 7.90 0.95
CA LYS A 47 8.82 7.43 -0.20
C LYS A 47 10.20 6.92 0.19
N ASP A 48 10.64 5.89 -0.52
CA ASP A 48 12.03 5.44 -0.48
C ASP A 48 12.95 6.38 -1.29
N SER A 49 14.26 6.13 -1.21
CA SER A 49 15.28 6.85 -1.99
C SER A 49 15.10 6.80 -3.51
N ASN A 50 14.31 5.87 -4.03
CA ASN A 50 13.97 5.75 -5.45
C ASN A 50 12.64 6.46 -5.79
N ASN A 51 12.06 7.22 -4.87
CA ASN A 51 10.77 7.89 -5.01
C ASN A 51 9.58 6.91 -5.15
N GLY A 52 9.73 5.66 -4.73
CA GLY A 52 8.65 4.69 -4.61
C GLY A 52 7.96 4.76 -3.24
N GLU A 53 6.63 4.69 -3.23
CA GLU A 53 5.80 4.74 -2.02
C GLU A 53 5.88 3.44 -1.21
N ILE A 54 6.11 3.51 0.08
CA ILE A 54 6.26 2.34 0.94
C ILE A 54 4.95 2.08 1.70
N TYR A 55 4.65 0.82 2.02
CA TYR A 55 3.60 0.46 2.97
C TYR A 55 4.08 0.59 4.42
N ALA A 56 3.22 1.10 5.30
CA ALA A 56 3.47 1.06 6.73
C ALA A 56 3.33 -0.38 7.19
N LYS A 57 4.10 -0.78 8.20
CA LYS A 57 4.07 -2.14 8.73
C LYS A 57 3.59 -2.17 10.16
N LYS A 58 2.78 -3.18 10.50
CA LYS A 58 2.58 -3.54 11.90
C LYS A 58 3.85 -4.15 12.47
N LYS A 59 3.97 -4.20 13.79
CA LYS A 59 5.12 -4.83 14.48
C LYS A 59 5.39 -6.27 14.00
N LYS A 60 4.35 -7.00 13.57
CA LYS A 60 4.44 -8.37 13.07
C LYS A 60 4.82 -8.49 11.58
N GLY A 61 5.04 -7.38 10.89
CA GLY A 61 5.53 -7.34 9.50
C GLY A 61 4.46 -7.27 8.40
N GLU A 62 3.18 -7.43 8.75
CA GLU A 62 2.07 -7.22 7.81
C GLU A 62 1.95 -5.75 7.40
N ASP A 63 1.61 -5.52 6.15
CA ASP A 63 1.37 -4.19 5.62
C ASP A 63 0.04 -3.62 6.13
N ILE A 64 0.07 -2.34 6.44
CA ILE A 64 -1.09 -1.48 6.70
C ILE A 64 -1.33 -0.71 5.39
N VAL A 65 -2.58 -0.42 5.07
CA VAL A 65 -2.95 0.26 3.82
C VAL A 65 -3.48 1.65 4.15
N ALA A 66 -3.05 2.66 3.41
CA ALA A 66 -3.50 4.03 3.59
C ALA A 66 -4.92 4.24 3.05
N LEU A 67 -5.61 5.23 3.63
CA LEU A 67 -6.96 5.64 3.25
C LEU A 67 -6.99 7.03 2.59
N GLU A 68 -7.82 7.17 1.57
CA GLU A 68 -8.26 8.45 1.01
C GLU A 68 -9.78 8.47 0.93
N ASN A 69 -10.42 9.42 1.64
CA ASN A 69 -11.88 9.53 1.71
C ASN A 69 -12.57 8.20 2.10
N ASN A 70 -11.99 7.49 3.09
CA ASN A 70 -12.42 6.16 3.56
C ASN A 70 -12.27 5.01 2.53
N ASN A 71 -11.56 5.22 1.43
CA ASN A 71 -11.22 4.16 0.46
C ASN A 71 -9.74 3.80 0.58
N TYR A 72 -9.44 2.51 0.62
CA TYR A 72 -8.06 2.03 0.56
C TYR A 72 -7.49 2.22 -0.85
N TYR A 73 -6.21 2.55 -0.95
CA TYR A 73 -5.53 2.68 -2.25
C TYR A 73 -4.12 2.08 -2.21
N TYR A 74 -3.61 1.62 -3.35
CA TYR A 74 -2.31 0.96 -3.45
C TYR A 74 -1.14 1.94 -3.33
N THR A 75 0.02 1.45 -2.88
CA THR A 75 1.28 2.19 -3.07
C THR A 75 1.68 2.14 -4.54
N LYS A 76 2.46 3.13 -4.98
CA LYS A 76 3.06 3.16 -6.31
C LYS A 76 4.57 3.11 -6.27
N ASP A 77 5.17 2.41 -7.24
CA ASP A 77 6.61 2.51 -7.49
C ASP A 77 6.98 3.83 -8.19
N LYS A 78 8.26 4.02 -8.46
CA LYS A 78 8.79 5.22 -9.16
C LYS A 78 8.25 5.41 -10.58
N ASN A 79 7.74 4.34 -11.20
CA ASN A 79 7.16 4.32 -12.53
C ASN A 79 5.62 4.44 -12.49
N GLU A 80 5.06 4.73 -11.32
CA GLU A 80 3.63 4.83 -11.04
C GLU A 80 2.84 3.51 -11.18
N ASN A 81 3.53 2.36 -11.14
CA ASN A 81 2.86 1.06 -11.07
C ASN A 81 2.40 0.80 -9.64
N GLU A 82 1.16 0.39 -9.48
CA GLU A 82 0.61 0.00 -8.19
C GLU A 82 1.24 -1.31 -7.70
N ARG A 83 1.39 -1.44 -6.38
CA ARG A 83 1.93 -2.63 -5.73
C ARG A 83 0.93 -3.15 -4.72
N TYR A 84 0.81 -4.46 -4.61
CA TYR A 84 -0.03 -5.06 -3.58
C TYR A 84 0.59 -4.96 -2.19
N PRO A 85 -0.22 -4.75 -1.13
CA PRO A 85 0.22 -4.97 0.24
C PRO A 85 0.41 -6.46 0.51
N LYS A 86 1.22 -6.79 1.52
CA LYS A 86 1.52 -8.15 1.95
C LYS A 86 0.97 -8.47 3.33
N ASP A 87 0.46 -9.69 3.49
CA ASP A 87 0.07 -10.25 4.77
C ASP A 87 1.31 -10.61 5.62
N LYS A 88 1.06 -11.06 6.86
CA LYS A 88 2.12 -11.52 7.78
C LYS A 88 2.96 -12.70 7.27
N ASN A 89 2.47 -13.44 6.26
CA ASN A 89 3.14 -14.58 5.67
C ASN A 89 3.91 -14.20 4.38
N GLY A 90 3.83 -12.93 3.96
CA GLY A 90 4.45 -12.42 2.75
C GLY A 90 3.63 -12.60 1.48
N ASN A 91 2.38 -13.06 1.58
CA ASN A 91 1.49 -13.16 0.43
C ASN A 91 0.87 -11.79 0.13
N GLU A 92 0.82 -11.43 -1.14
CA GLU A 92 0.13 -10.23 -1.60
C GLU A 92 -1.39 -10.43 -1.54
N PHE A 93 -2.13 -9.35 -1.28
CA PHE A 93 -3.59 -9.40 -1.23
C PHE A 93 -4.24 -8.16 -1.84
N LYS A 94 -5.44 -8.34 -2.39
CA LYS A 94 -6.22 -7.26 -2.99
C LYS A 94 -6.91 -6.40 -1.93
N LEU A 95 -7.04 -5.12 -2.24
CA LEU A 95 -7.91 -4.20 -1.53
C LEU A 95 -9.34 -4.43 -2.01
N LEU A 96 -10.14 -5.11 -1.18
CA LEU A 96 -11.50 -5.51 -1.52
C LEU A 96 -11.53 -6.30 -2.84
N ASN A 97 -12.16 -5.76 -3.88
CA ASN A 97 -12.28 -6.38 -5.21
C ASN A 97 -11.49 -5.63 -6.30
N THR A 98 -10.52 -4.81 -5.93
CA THR A 98 -9.76 -3.98 -6.87
C THR A 98 -8.42 -4.62 -7.18
N PHE A 99 -8.05 -4.75 -8.46
CA PHE A 99 -6.71 -5.15 -8.86
C PHE A 99 -5.75 -3.96 -8.84
N ALA A 100 -4.50 -4.21 -8.45
CA ALA A 100 -3.43 -3.26 -8.69
C ALA A 100 -3.17 -3.20 -10.21
N LYS A 101 -2.72 -2.04 -10.68
CA LYS A 101 -2.49 -1.76 -12.10
C LYS A 101 -1.10 -1.18 -12.35
N LEU A 102 -0.54 -1.53 -13.50
CA LEU A 102 0.57 -0.79 -14.07
C LEU A 102 0.12 0.63 -14.45
N LYS A 103 1.07 1.54 -14.65
CA LYS A 103 0.79 2.89 -15.17
C LYS A 103 -0.01 2.88 -16.49
N SER A 104 0.17 1.83 -17.31
CA SER A 104 -0.59 1.62 -18.55
C SER A 104 -2.09 1.35 -18.32
N GLY A 105 -2.50 1.03 -17.10
CA GLY A 105 -3.85 0.57 -16.76
C GLY A 105 -4.02 -0.95 -16.79
N THR A 106 -3.02 -1.70 -17.26
CA THR A 106 -3.00 -3.17 -17.24
C THR A 106 -3.07 -3.68 -15.80
N ILE A 107 -4.00 -4.59 -15.53
CA ILE A 107 -4.12 -5.20 -14.20
C ILE A 107 -2.96 -6.17 -13.96
N ILE A 108 -2.61 -6.36 -12.69
CA ILE A 108 -1.64 -7.36 -12.24
C ILE A 108 -2.29 -8.22 -11.16
N TYR A 109 -1.96 -9.51 -11.10
CA TYR A 109 -2.46 -10.40 -10.04
C TYR A 109 -1.58 -10.33 -8.79
N PRO A 110 -2.19 -10.43 -7.58
CA PRO A 110 -1.40 -10.59 -6.37
C PRO A 110 -0.64 -11.92 -6.43
N LYS A 111 0.54 -11.95 -5.84
CA LYS A 111 1.39 -13.15 -5.79
C LYS A 111 1.54 -13.70 -4.37
N SER A 112 1.69 -15.02 -4.27
CA SER A 112 2.11 -15.67 -3.04
C SER A 112 3.52 -15.23 -2.66
N LYS A 113 3.92 -15.55 -1.41
CA LYS A 113 5.30 -15.33 -0.94
C LYS A 113 6.36 -15.99 -1.85
N ASP A 114 5.97 -17.04 -2.58
CA ASP A 114 6.83 -17.80 -3.48
C ASP A 114 6.77 -17.26 -4.93
N GLY A 115 6.04 -16.16 -5.17
CA GLY A 115 5.95 -15.48 -6.45
C GLY A 115 4.89 -16.01 -7.41
N GLN A 116 4.06 -16.98 -6.97
CA GLN A 116 3.00 -17.56 -7.81
C GLN A 116 1.76 -16.67 -7.82
N PRO A 117 1.12 -16.40 -8.97
CA PRO A 117 -0.12 -15.65 -9.03
C PRO A 117 -1.22 -16.27 -8.16
N ILE A 118 -2.02 -15.44 -7.52
CA ILE A 118 -3.21 -15.82 -6.75
C ILE A 118 -4.43 -15.36 -7.53
N HIS A 119 -5.19 -16.33 -8.04
CA HIS A 119 -6.44 -16.11 -8.76
C HIS A 119 -7.64 -16.17 -7.81
N ASP A 120 -8.67 -15.40 -8.13
CA ASP A 120 -9.96 -15.55 -7.46
C ASP A 120 -10.57 -16.90 -7.82
N LYS A 121 -11.44 -17.40 -6.94
CA LYS A 121 -12.21 -18.61 -7.19
C LYS A 121 -13.70 -18.30 -7.15
N ASN A 122 -14.45 -18.88 -8.09
CA ASN A 122 -15.90 -18.82 -8.07
C ASN A 122 -16.46 -19.71 -6.93
N ARG A 123 -17.79 -19.77 -6.80
CA ARG A 123 -18.45 -20.58 -5.74
C ARG A 123 -18.21 -22.09 -5.88
N ASN A 124 -17.86 -22.55 -7.07
CA ASN A 124 -17.55 -23.96 -7.36
C ASN A 124 -16.07 -24.29 -7.12
N GLY A 125 -15.24 -23.28 -6.84
CA GLY A 125 -13.80 -23.42 -6.65
C GLY A 125 -12.97 -23.25 -7.92
N ASP A 126 -13.60 -22.97 -9.07
CA ASP A 126 -12.88 -22.74 -10.33
C ASP A 126 -12.21 -21.37 -10.32
N GLU A 127 -11.02 -21.29 -10.90
CA GLU A 127 -10.28 -20.04 -11.03
C GLU A 127 -10.99 -19.07 -11.98
N VAL A 128 -10.98 -17.79 -11.59
CA VAL A 128 -11.55 -16.69 -12.36
C VAL A 128 -10.41 -15.80 -12.85
N TYR A 129 -10.35 -15.65 -14.17
CA TYR A 129 -9.40 -14.77 -14.85
C TYR A 129 -10.11 -13.51 -15.32
N TYR A 130 -9.52 -12.38 -14.99
CA TYR A 130 -9.86 -11.05 -15.44
C TYR A 130 -8.90 -10.66 -16.55
N THR A 131 -9.44 -10.12 -17.63
CA THR A 131 -8.68 -9.52 -18.72
C THR A 131 -8.51 -8.03 -18.45
N ASP A 132 -7.44 -7.44 -18.99
CA ASP A 132 -7.32 -5.99 -19.03
C ASP A 132 -8.26 -5.38 -20.10
N LEU A 133 -8.22 -4.05 -20.27
CA LEU A 133 -9.07 -3.34 -21.23
C LEU A 133 -8.90 -3.80 -22.68
N ASN A 134 -7.80 -4.51 -23.00
CA ASN A 134 -7.51 -5.02 -24.34
C ASN A 134 -7.99 -6.47 -24.55
N GLY A 135 -8.52 -7.12 -23.52
CA GLY A 135 -9.03 -8.49 -23.62
C GLY A 135 -7.95 -9.58 -23.54
N ASP A 136 -6.70 -9.21 -23.25
CA ASP A 136 -5.62 -10.18 -23.11
C ASP A 136 -5.71 -10.89 -21.76
N LEU A 137 -5.66 -12.23 -21.81
CA LEU A 137 -5.54 -13.09 -20.63
C LEU A 137 -4.08 -13.06 -20.14
N GLN A 138 -3.88 -12.80 -18.85
CA GLN A 138 -2.60 -13.00 -18.17
C GLN A 138 -2.63 -14.28 -17.33
#